data_AF-A0A8T4MQ42-F1
#
_entry.id   AF-A0A8T4MQ42-F1
#
_cell.length_a   1.000
_cell.length_b   1.000
_cell.length_c   1.000
_cell.angle_alpha   90.00
_cell.angle_beta   90.00
_cell.angle_gamma   90.00
#
_symmetry.space_group_name_H-M   'P 1'
#
loop_
_entity.id
_entity.type
_entity.pdbx_description
1 polymer ?
#
loop_
_entity_poly.entity_id
_entity_poly.type
_entity_poly.pdbx_seq_one_letter_code
_entity_poly.pdbx_strand_id
1 'polypeptide(L)'
;MINLFQIFFSITILFFVLVGIKQFLKGKTKDKFCAICIAVSITWIGLLIVYWTGLFKDNTIVAILIGQSSLGIFYIWEKKARESVKIFRLPFLLSLILTDYTLIEGISYSTSVIYFILVLWIFFVVIYVFRKNVRIRKFVKKMVECCKKW
;
A
#
# COMPACT_ATOMS: atom_id res chain seq x y z
N MET A 1 -14.12 -2.80 24.83
CA MET A 1 -13.59 -1.63 24.10
C MET A 1 -12.12 -1.92 23.83
N ILE A 2 -11.72 -2.01 22.55
CA ILE A 2 -10.33 -2.30 22.19
C ILE A 2 -9.54 -1.00 22.27
N ASN A 3 -8.47 -0.99 23.06
CA ASN A 3 -7.59 0.16 23.26
C ASN A 3 -6.27 0.00 22.49
N LEU A 4 -5.59 1.12 22.21
CA LEU A 4 -4.31 1.15 21.49
C LEU A 4 -3.25 0.20 22.10
N PHE A 5 -3.20 0.13 23.44
CA PHE A 5 -2.30 -0.79 24.14
C PHE A 5 -2.54 -2.26 23.75
N GLN A 6 -3.80 -2.69 23.64
CA GLN A 6 -4.15 -4.07 23.27
C GLN A 6 -3.76 -4.36 21.82
N ILE A 7 -3.86 -3.37 20.93
CA ILE A 7 -3.46 -3.50 19.52
C ILE A 7 -1.95 -3.67 19.42
N PHE A 8 -1.17 -2.82 20.09
CA PHE A 8 0.29 -2.92 20.10
C PHE A 8 0.75 -4.24 20.73
N PHE A 9 0.15 -4.61 21.86
CA PHE A 9 0.43 -5.88 22.52
C PHE A 9 0.12 -7.08 21.62
N SER A 10 -0.99 -7.05 20.89
CA SER A 10 -1.35 -8.07 19.90
C SER A 10 -0.33 -8.17 18.77
N ILE A 11 0.10 -7.04 18.19
CA ILE A 11 1.14 -7.02 17.14
C ILE A 11 2.44 -7.60 17.67
N THR A 12 2.86 -7.23 18.88
CA THR A 12 4.08 -7.73 19.51
C THR A 12 4.01 -9.24 19.74
N ILE A 13 2.91 -9.76 20.30
CA ILE A 13 2.72 -11.20 20.48
C ILE A 13 2.74 -11.93 19.15
N LEU A 14 1.95 -11.46 18.16
CA LEU A 14 1.89 -12.05 16.84
C LEU A 14 3.26 -12.08 16.17
N PHE A 15 4.05 -11.02 16.32
CA PHE A 15 5.42 -10.97 15.82
C PHE A 15 6.28 -12.09 16.42
N PHE A 16 6.32 -12.22 17.75
CA PHE A 16 7.13 -13.27 18.40
C PHE A 16 6.62 -14.68 18.07
N VAL A 17 5.31 -14.89 18.01
CA VAL A 17 4.71 -16.16 17.58
C VAL A 17 5.14 -16.50 16.15
N LEU A 18 5.05 -15.57 15.21
CA LEU A 18 5.44 -15.77 13.82
C LEU A 18 6.95 -15.98 13.66
N VAL A 19 7.77 -15.31 14.46
CA VAL A 19 9.22 -15.55 14.51
C VAL A 19 9.51 -16.97 15.04
N GLY A 20 8.81 -17.41 16.09
CA GLY A 20 8.91 -18.78 16.60
C GLY A 20 8.53 -19.81 15.54
N ILE A 21 7.37 -19.65 14.89
CA ILE A 21 6.93 -20.52 13.78
C ILE A 21 7.97 -20.53 12.64
N LYS A 22 8.54 -19.38 12.32
CA LYS A 22 9.60 -19.24 11.30
C LYS A 22 10.87 -20.03 11.65
N GLN A 23 11.17 -20.29 12.93
CA GLN A 23 12.29 -21.15 13.32
C GLN A 23 12.02 -22.63 13.05
N PHE A 24 10.77 -23.08 13.17
CA PHE A 24 10.37 -24.47 12.88
C PHE A 24 10.22 -24.76 11.38
N LEU A 25 10.04 -23.71 10.55
CA LEU A 25 9.97 -23.83 9.10
C LEU A 25 11.37 -24.02 8.49
N LYS A 26 11.59 -25.18 7.86
CA LYS A 26 12.83 -25.51 7.13
C LYS A 26 12.71 -25.18 5.64
N GLY A 27 13.80 -24.71 5.02
CA GLY A 27 13.93 -24.55 3.57
C GLY A 27 13.63 -23.14 3.02
N LYS A 28 13.49 -23.04 1.68
CA LYS A 28 13.28 -21.78 0.91
C LYS A 28 12.03 -20.98 1.32
N THR A 29 11.16 -21.53 2.16
CA THR A 29 9.98 -20.87 2.73
C THR A 29 10.33 -19.89 3.85
N LYS A 30 11.46 -20.09 4.56
CA LYS A 30 11.90 -19.22 5.65
C LYS A 30 12.20 -17.79 5.19
N ASP A 31 12.72 -17.63 3.97
CA ASP A 31 13.11 -16.32 3.42
C ASP A 31 11.98 -15.61 2.66
N LYS A 32 10.83 -16.28 2.46
CA LYS A 32 9.74 -15.76 1.63
C LYS A 32 8.77 -14.82 2.36
N PHE A 33 8.77 -14.81 3.69
CA PHE A 33 7.85 -13.97 4.45
C PHE A 33 8.52 -13.21 5.61
N CYS A 34 8.11 -11.96 5.77
CA CYS A 34 8.51 -11.09 6.88
C CYS A 34 7.49 -11.23 8.02
N ALA A 35 7.95 -11.70 9.18
CA ALA A 35 7.09 -11.91 10.35
C ALA A 35 6.41 -10.61 10.80
N ILE A 36 7.09 -9.46 10.72
CA ILE A 36 6.51 -8.15 11.05
C ILE A 36 5.39 -7.80 10.07
N CYS A 37 5.62 -7.94 8.76
CA CYS A 37 4.61 -7.61 7.75
C CYS A 37 3.36 -8.48 7.89
N ILE A 38 3.54 -9.78 8.18
CA ILE A 38 2.40 -10.68 8.43
C ILE A 38 1.70 -10.30 9.73
N ALA A 39 2.42 -10.03 10.82
CA ALA A 39 1.82 -9.61 12.08
C ALA A 39 0.93 -8.38 11.89
N VAL A 40 1.48 -7.32 11.28
CA VAL A 40 0.75 -6.07 11.00
C VAL A 40 -0.46 -6.33 10.09
N SER A 41 -0.29 -7.16 9.05
CA SER A 41 -1.37 -7.52 8.12
C SER A 41 -2.51 -8.24 8.81
N ILE A 42 -2.19 -9.27 9.60
CA ILE A 42 -3.17 -10.03 10.38
C ILE A 42 -3.89 -9.12 11.37
N THR A 43 -3.17 -8.22 12.05
CA THR A 43 -3.76 -7.32 13.02
C THR A 43 -4.79 -6.39 12.38
N TRP A 44 -4.45 -5.71 11.26
CA TRP A 44 -5.42 -4.79 10.67
C TRP A 44 -6.58 -5.53 9.99
N ILE A 45 -6.34 -6.70 9.37
CA ILE A 45 -7.42 -7.52 8.81
C ILE A 45 -8.38 -7.96 9.93
N GLY A 46 -7.85 -8.40 11.07
CA GLY A 46 -8.63 -8.73 12.25
C GLY A 46 -9.43 -7.52 12.77
N LEU A 47 -8.79 -6.36 12.89
CA LEU A 47 -9.46 -5.12 13.30
C LEU A 47 -10.54 -4.69 12.31
N LEU A 48 -10.34 -4.89 11.00
CA LEU A 48 -11.31 -4.57 9.96
C LEU A 48 -12.56 -5.46 10.05
N ILE A 49 -12.38 -6.76 10.33
CA ILE A 49 -13.50 -7.68 10.59
C ILE A 49 -14.27 -7.24 11.83
N VAL A 50 -13.56 -6.91 12.92
CA VAL A 50 -14.19 -6.45 14.17
C VAL A 50 -14.90 -5.10 13.97
N TYR A 51 -14.33 -4.22 13.15
CA TYR A 51 -14.94 -2.95 12.75
C TYR A 51 -16.29 -3.17 12.07
N TRP A 52 -16.37 -4.09 11.10
CA TRP A 52 -17.63 -4.42 10.42
C TRP A 52 -18.69 -5.05 11.34
N THR A 53 -18.27 -5.73 12.42
CA THR A 53 -19.20 -6.24 13.45
C THR A 53 -19.68 -5.17 14.45
N GLY A 54 -19.23 -3.92 14.32
CA GLY A 54 -19.63 -2.79 15.17
C GLY A 54 -18.97 -2.75 16.55
N LEU A 55 -18.08 -3.70 16.84
CA LEU A 55 -17.37 -3.83 18.12
C LEU A 55 -16.12 -2.93 18.22
N PHE A 56 -15.72 -2.32 17.12
CA PHE A 56 -14.61 -1.38 17.02
C PHE A 56 -15.04 -0.17 16.19
N LYS A 57 -14.69 1.05 16.63
CA LYS A 57 -15.14 2.31 16.00
C LYS A 57 -14.01 3.29 15.68
N ASP A 58 -12.76 2.94 15.98
CA ASP A 58 -11.63 3.86 15.76
C ASP A 58 -10.98 3.60 14.39
N ASN A 59 -11.43 4.37 13.40
CA ASN A 59 -10.93 4.26 12.03
C ASN A 59 -9.47 4.70 11.90
N THR A 60 -8.95 5.47 12.86
CA THR A 60 -7.60 6.06 12.81
C THR A 60 -6.53 4.97 12.84
N ILE A 61 -6.62 4.03 13.78
CA ILE A 61 -5.60 3.00 13.95
C ILE A 61 -5.63 2.03 12.76
N VAL A 62 -6.82 1.69 12.28
CA VAL A 62 -7.00 0.83 11.10
C VAL A 62 -6.42 1.51 9.86
N ALA A 63 -6.67 2.81 9.67
CA ALA A 63 -6.09 3.60 8.57
C ALA A 63 -4.56 3.61 8.60
N ILE A 64 -3.95 3.79 9.78
CA ILE A 64 -2.49 3.80 9.92
C ILE A 64 -1.89 2.43 9.55
N LEU A 65 -2.48 1.33 10.02
CA LEU A 65 -1.97 -0.02 9.76
C LEU A 65 -2.15 -0.45 8.29
N ILE A 66 -3.28 -0.09 7.67
CA ILE A 66 -3.50 -0.28 6.24
C ILE A 66 -2.48 0.53 5.45
N GLY A 67 -2.29 1.81 5.78
CA GLY A 67 -1.33 2.68 5.10
C GLY A 67 0.10 2.14 5.09
N GLN A 68 0.55 1.52 6.19
CA GLN A 68 1.85 0.83 6.24
C GLN A 68 1.94 -0.35 5.26
N SER A 69 0.86 -1.11 5.12
CA SER A 69 0.77 -2.24 4.18
C SER A 69 0.76 -1.75 2.73
N SER A 70 -0.01 -0.72 2.44
CA SER A 70 -0.14 -0.11 1.10
C SER A 70 1.16 0.53 0.63
N LEU A 71 1.87 1.22 1.53
CA LEU A 71 3.23 1.70 1.25
C LEU A 71 4.19 0.54 0.99
N GLY A 72 4.09 -0.55 1.74
CA GLY A 72 4.87 -1.77 1.47
C GLY A 72 4.63 -2.32 0.06
N ILE A 73 3.36 -2.40 -0.37
CA ILE A 73 2.98 -2.81 -1.73
C ILE A 73 3.56 -1.85 -2.77
N PHE A 74 3.45 -0.54 -2.52
CA PHE A 74 4.01 0.49 -3.39
C PHE A 74 5.52 0.31 -3.60
N TYR A 75 6.30 0.13 -2.53
CA TYR A 75 7.74 -0.05 -2.63
C TYR A 75 8.14 -1.38 -3.30
N ILE A 76 7.39 -2.46 -3.06
CA ILE A 76 7.63 -3.74 -3.74
C ILE A 76 7.40 -3.60 -5.25
N TRP A 77 6.29 -2.95 -5.64
CA TRP A 77 5.99 -2.67 -7.04
C TRP A 77 7.08 -1.79 -7.66
N GLU A 78 7.46 -0.70 -6.99
CA GLU A 78 8.46 0.24 -7.46
C GLU A 78 9.83 -0.41 -7.67
N LYS A 79 10.26 -1.28 -6.75
CA LYS A 79 11.54 -2.00 -6.84
C LYS A 79 11.56 -2.98 -8.02
N LYS A 80 10.41 -3.60 -8.34
CA LYS A 80 10.28 -4.57 -9.45
C LYS A 80 9.96 -3.91 -10.79
N ALA A 81 9.41 -2.70 -10.78
CA ALA A 81 8.99 -1.99 -11.98
C ALA A 81 10.20 -1.59 -12.86
N ARG A 82 10.06 -1.80 -14.17
CA ARG A 82 11.02 -1.29 -15.15
C ARG A 82 11.04 0.23 -15.09
N GLU A 83 12.21 0.83 -15.35
CA GLU A 83 12.39 2.30 -15.31
C GLU A 83 11.33 3.05 -16.14
N SER A 84 10.91 2.48 -17.27
CA SER A 84 9.88 3.06 -18.12
C SER A 84 8.48 3.12 -17.50
N VAL A 85 8.17 2.20 -16.59
CA VAL A 85 6.85 2.09 -15.92
C VAL A 85 6.81 2.90 -14.63
N LYS A 86 7.96 3.30 -14.09
CA LYS A 86 8.04 4.16 -12.90
C LYS A 86 7.41 5.55 -13.10
N ILE A 87 7.07 5.92 -14.33
CA ILE A 87 6.27 7.12 -14.58
C ILE A 87 4.89 7.04 -13.89
N PHE A 88 4.34 5.83 -13.72
CA PHE A 88 3.04 5.61 -13.09
C PHE A 88 3.05 5.63 -11.56
N ARG A 89 4.16 6.03 -10.91
CA ARG A 89 4.27 6.08 -9.43
C ARG A 89 3.15 6.89 -8.79
N LEU A 90 2.91 8.11 -9.27
CA LEU A 90 1.88 9.00 -8.73
C LEU A 90 0.46 8.42 -8.88
N PRO A 91 0.00 8.06 -10.09
CA PRO A 91 -1.34 7.49 -10.23
C PRO A 91 -1.50 6.17 -9.48
N PHE A 92 -0.45 5.35 -9.39
CA PHE A 92 -0.49 4.11 -8.61
C PHE A 92 -0.61 4.35 -7.11
N LEU A 93 0.16 5.29 -6.55
CA LEU A 93 0.08 5.68 -5.14
C LEU A 93 -1.32 6.22 -4.79
N LEU A 94 -1.86 7.12 -5.61
CA LEU A 94 -3.19 7.68 -5.39
C LEU A 94 -4.30 6.61 -5.50
N SER A 95 -4.15 5.65 -6.40
CA SER A 95 -5.06 4.50 -6.48
C SER A 95 -5.01 3.62 -5.24
N LEU A 96 -3.83 3.40 -4.64
CA LEU A 96 -3.71 2.67 -3.38
C LEU A 96 -4.41 3.43 -2.24
N ILE A 97 -4.16 4.73 -2.11
CA ILE A 97 -4.81 5.57 -1.09
C ILE A 97 -6.34 5.55 -1.24
N LEU A 98 -6.86 5.65 -2.47
CA LEU A 98 -8.31 5.56 -2.69
C LEU A 98 -8.84 4.18 -2.30
N THR A 99 -8.10 3.11 -2.60
CA THR A 99 -8.48 1.75 -2.22
C THR A 99 -8.55 1.61 -0.70
N ASP A 100 -7.54 2.11 0.02
CA ASP A 100 -7.49 2.11 1.47
C ASP A 100 -8.66 2.89 2.09
N TYR A 101 -8.94 4.09 1.55
CA TYR A 101 -10.07 4.91 1.98
C TYR A 101 -11.41 4.18 1.78
N THR A 102 -11.59 3.58 0.60
CA THR A 102 -12.82 2.83 0.26
C THR A 102 -13.01 1.62 1.18
N LEU A 103 -11.92 1.00 1.62
CA LEU A 103 -11.97 -0.16 2.50
C LEU A 103 -12.44 0.20 3.92
N ILE A 104 -12.17 1.43 4.37
CA ILE A 104 -12.47 1.91 5.74
C ILE A 104 -13.82 2.63 5.78
N GLU A 105 -14.03 3.59 4.88
CA GLU A 105 -15.19 4.48 4.87
C GLU A 105 -16.27 4.06 3.85
N GLY A 106 -16.00 3.04 3.03
CA GLY A 106 -16.86 2.68 1.92
C GLY A 106 -16.79 3.70 0.77
N ILE A 107 -17.78 3.66 -0.14
CA ILE A 107 -17.90 4.60 -1.26
C ILE A 107 -18.59 5.89 -0.76
N SER A 108 -17.89 6.62 0.11
CA SER A 108 -18.37 7.89 0.70
C SER A 108 -17.82 9.14 -0.02
N TYR A 109 -16.97 8.96 -1.02
CA TYR A 109 -16.35 10.04 -1.78
C TYR A 109 -17.18 10.42 -3.03
N SER A 110 -17.03 11.67 -3.47
CA SER A 110 -17.67 12.16 -4.69
C SER A 110 -17.15 11.43 -5.93
N THR A 111 -18.03 11.18 -6.90
CA THR A 111 -17.68 10.61 -8.21
C THR A 111 -16.56 11.39 -8.92
N SER A 112 -16.39 12.68 -8.61
CA SER A 112 -15.29 13.52 -9.10
C SER A 112 -13.90 12.96 -8.78
N VAL A 113 -13.73 12.26 -7.65
CA VAL A 113 -12.46 11.64 -7.26
C VAL A 113 -12.09 10.50 -8.22
N ILE A 114 -13.08 9.69 -8.62
CA ILE A 114 -12.88 8.60 -9.59
C ILE A 114 -12.49 9.18 -10.94
N TYR A 115 -13.22 10.19 -11.42
CA TYR A 115 -12.89 10.86 -12.68
C TYR A 115 -11.49 11.48 -12.66
N PHE A 116 -11.10 12.11 -11.55
CA PHE A 116 -9.76 12.67 -11.40
C PHE A 116 -8.67 11.60 -11.54
N ILE A 117 -8.81 10.46 -10.84
CA ILE A 117 -7.85 9.36 -10.93
C ILE A 117 -7.83 8.77 -12.35
N LEU A 118 -8.99 8.57 -12.99
CA LEU A 118 -9.06 8.07 -14.36
C LEU A 118 -8.36 9.00 -15.35
N VAL A 119 -8.62 10.31 -15.28
CA VAL A 119 -7.96 11.31 -16.13
C VAL A 119 -6.45 11.32 -15.88
N LEU A 120 -6.03 11.20 -14.61
CA LEU A 120 -4.62 11.12 -14.26
C LEU A 120 -3.96 9.88 -14.88
N TRP A 121 -4.59 8.71 -14.78
CA TRP A 121 -4.11 7.49 -15.43
C TRP A 121 -4.00 7.65 -16.95
N ILE A 122 -5.03 8.18 -17.60
CA ILE A 122 -5.03 8.44 -19.05
C ILE A 122 -3.89 9.39 -19.43
N PHE A 123 -3.71 10.48 -18.69
CA PHE A 123 -2.64 11.45 -18.93
C PHE A 123 -1.24 10.79 -18.87
N PHE A 124 -0.98 9.98 -17.84
CA PHE A 124 0.28 9.26 -17.71
C PHE A 124 0.46 8.17 -18.77
N VAL A 125 -0.62 7.50 -19.21
CA VAL A 125 -0.59 6.53 -20.32
C VAL A 125 -0.22 7.23 -21.63
N VAL A 126 -0.83 8.38 -21.92
CA VAL A 126 -0.49 9.20 -23.10
C VAL A 126 0.99 9.55 -23.08
N ILE A 127 1.51 10.07 -21.95
CA ILE A 127 2.94 10.38 -21.83
C ILE A 127 3.82 9.14 -22.06
N TYR A 128 3.41 7.99 -21.54
CA TYR A 128 4.12 6.72 -21.71
C TYR A 128 4.17 6.27 -23.18
N VAL A 129 3.07 6.38 -23.93
CA VAL A 129 3.01 6.03 -25.36
C VAL A 129 3.87 6.98 -26.19
N PHE A 130 3.78 8.29 -25.94
CA PHE A 130 4.53 9.31 -26.68
C PHE A 130 5.97 9.52 -26.17
N ARG A 131 6.47 8.68 -25.26
CA ARG A 131 7.82 8.78 -24.67
C ARG A 131 8.96 8.77 -25.69
N LYS A 132 8.73 8.23 -26.90
CA LYS A 132 9.73 8.19 -27.98
C LYS A 132 9.98 9.57 -28.59
N ASN A 133 9.04 10.51 -28.42
CA ASN A 133 9.18 11.87 -28.92
C ASN A 133 10.21 12.66 -28.11
N VAL A 134 11.08 13.43 -28.77
CA VAL A 134 12.25 14.10 -28.17
C VAL A 134 11.87 15.07 -27.06
N ARG A 135 10.77 15.83 -27.24
CA ARG A 135 10.28 16.81 -26.24
C ARG A 135 9.77 16.11 -24.97
N ILE A 136 8.97 15.06 -25.14
CA ILE A 136 8.35 14.31 -24.04
C ILE A 136 9.40 13.48 -23.29
N ARG A 137 10.39 12.92 -24.00
CA ARG A 137 11.49 12.17 -23.39
C ARG A 137 12.25 12.98 -22.34
N LYS A 138 12.52 14.27 -22.59
CA LYS A 138 13.18 15.16 -21.62
C LYS A 138 12.32 15.35 -20.36
N PHE A 139 11.01 15.52 -20.52
CA PHE A 139 10.08 15.69 -19.41
C PHE A 139 9.96 14.41 -18.57
N VAL A 140 9.77 13.26 -19.21
CA VAL A 140 9.71 11.95 -18.54
C VAL A 140 11.01 11.68 -17.78
N LYS A 141 12.17 11.99 -18.37
CA LYS A 141 13.46 11.80 -17.70
C LYS A 141 13.57 12.62 -16.42
N LYS A 142 13.18 13.91 -16.45
CA LYS A 142 13.14 14.77 -15.25
C LYS A 142 12.19 14.21 -14.18
N MET A 143 10.99 13.78 -14.56
CA MET A 143 10.03 13.19 -13.60
C MET A 143 10.57 11.93 -12.94
N VAL A 144 11.15 11.01 -13.72
CA VAL A 144 11.71 9.77 -13.19
C VAL A 144 12.94 10.06 -12.32
N GLU A 145 13.79 11.02 -12.70
CA GLU A 145 14.96 11.44 -11.91
C GLU A 145 14.55 12.07 -10.56
N CYS A 146 13.51 12.91 -10.50
CA CYS A 146 13.00 13.47 -9.25
C CYS A 146 12.58 12.38 -8.25
N CYS A 147 12.13 11.23 -8.73
CA CYS A 147 11.69 10.12 -7.90
C CYS A 147 12.74 8.98 -7.82
N LYS A 148 13.99 9.21 -8.24
CA LYS A 148 15.05 8.17 -8.26
C LYS A 148 15.93 8.17 -7.00
N LYS A 149 15.97 9.31 -6.28
CA LYS A 149 16.65 9.46 -4.99
C LYS A 149 15.63 9.54 -3.87
N TRP A 150 15.14 8.39 -3.41
CA TRP A 150 14.41 8.23 -2.16
C TRP A 150 14.99 7.01 -1.45
#